data_AF-A0A5J9UQV6-F1
#
_entry.id   AF-A0A5J9UQV6-F1
#
_cell.length_a   1.000
_cell.length_b   1.000
_cell.length_c   1.000
_cell.angle_alpha   90.00
_cell.angle_beta   90.00
_cell.angle_gamma   90.00
#
_symmetry.space_group_name_H-M   'P 1'
#
loop_
_entity.id
_entity.type
_entity.pdbx_description
1 polymer ?
#
loop_
_entity_poly.entity_id
_entity_poly.type
_entity_poly.pdbx_seq_one_letter_code
_entity_poly.pdbx_strand_id
1 'polypeptide(L)'
;MHTSFLISTIEKFILNTLNFNMSVPTPYVFMRRFLKAADSDKQLELVSFFMLELCLVEYQMLKYRPSLLAAAAVYTAQCALNRCLHWTRICQLHSRYTSDQLLECSRMMVDFHQKAGNGKLTGVHRKYTTFKFGCAAKVQPALFLLETEETT
;
A
#
# COMPACT_ATOMS: atom_id res chain seq x y z
N MET A 1 -6.98 23.91 28.85
CA MET A 1 -8.46 23.96 28.86
C MET A 1 -9.08 24.30 27.50
N HIS A 2 -8.52 25.20 26.69
CA HIS A 2 -9.11 25.52 25.36
C HIS A 2 -9.01 24.40 24.31
N THR A 3 -7.94 23.60 24.34
CA THR A 3 -7.69 22.55 23.32
C THR A 3 -8.64 21.37 23.42
N SER A 4 -9.05 20.97 24.63
CA SER A 4 -9.99 19.86 24.84
C SER A 4 -11.41 20.19 24.34
N PHE A 5 -11.84 21.44 24.52
CA PHE A 5 -13.12 21.91 23.98
C PHE A 5 -13.12 21.93 22.45
N LEU A 6 -12.03 22.39 21.84
CA LEU A 6 -11.87 22.39 20.37
C LEU A 6 -11.90 20.96 19.80
N ILE A 7 -11.21 20.01 20.43
CA ILE A 7 -11.21 18.59 20.00
C ILE A 7 -12.65 18.04 20.03
N SER A 8 -13.38 18.24 21.13
CA SER A 8 -14.77 17.75 21.25
C SER A 8 -15.71 18.39 20.20
N THR A 9 -15.48 19.65 19.87
CA THR A 9 -16.28 20.36 18.85
C THR A 9 -16.02 19.78 17.46
N ILE A 10 -14.74 19.57 17.11
CA ILE A 10 -14.35 18.99 15.81
C ILE A 10 -14.81 17.52 15.71
N GLU A 11 -14.71 16.75 16.79
CA GLU A 11 -15.17 15.37 16.84
C GLU A 11 -16.66 15.25 16.50
N LYS A 12 -17.50 16.05 17.18
CA LYS A 12 -18.95 16.10 16.90
C LYS A 12 -19.23 16.51 15.46
N PHE A 13 -18.49 17.50 14.95
CA PHE A 13 -18.63 17.95 13.56
C PHE A 13 -18.33 16.83 12.55
N ILE A 14 -17.24 16.08 12.75
CA ILE A 14 -16.87 14.94 11.89
C ILE A 14 -17.94 13.84 11.96
N LEU A 15 -18.37 13.45 13.16
CA LEU A 15 -19.38 12.40 13.36
C LEU A 15 -20.71 12.75 12.69
N ASN A 16 -21.17 14.00 12.85
CA ASN A 16 -22.39 14.48 12.22
C ASN A 16 -22.25 14.50 10.69
N THR A 17 -21.10 14.94 10.16
CA THR A 17 -20.83 14.97 8.71
C THR A 17 -20.88 13.56 8.11
N LEU A 18 -20.36 12.57 8.83
CA LEU A 18 -20.38 11.16 8.42
C LEU A 18 -21.72 10.46 8.72
N ASN A 19 -22.72 11.14 9.28
CA ASN A 19 -23.97 10.55 9.78
C ASN A 19 -23.71 9.34 10.69
N PHE A 20 -22.67 9.41 11.53
CA PHE A 20 -22.20 8.33 12.40
C PHE A 20 -21.81 7.03 11.65
N ASN A 21 -21.66 7.07 10.33
CA ASN A 21 -21.19 5.93 9.54
C ASN A 21 -19.65 5.83 9.57
N MET A 22 -19.13 5.21 10.63
CA MET A 22 -17.69 5.00 10.84
C MET A 22 -17.18 3.67 10.27
N SER A 23 -18.06 2.84 9.73
CA SER A 23 -17.74 1.50 9.23
C SER A 23 -17.50 1.51 7.72
N VAL A 24 -16.28 1.92 7.33
CA VAL A 24 -15.85 1.91 5.92
C VAL A 24 -14.80 0.83 5.67
N PRO A 25 -14.82 0.17 4.50
CA PRO A 25 -13.81 -0.83 4.17
C PRO A 25 -12.44 -0.17 3.97
N THR A 26 -11.49 -0.51 4.83
CA THR A 26 -10.11 -0.01 4.73
C THR A 26 -9.25 -0.96 3.88
N PRO A 27 -8.15 -0.48 3.26
CA PRO A 27 -7.24 -1.36 2.53
C PRO A 27 -6.67 -2.47 3.43
N TYR A 28 -6.55 -2.23 4.73
CA TYR A 28 -6.05 -3.18 5.72
C TYR A 28 -6.83 -4.50 5.74
N VAL A 29 -8.17 -4.48 5.66
CA VAL A 29 -8.97 -5.72 5.71
C VAL A 29 -8.77 -6.59 4.47
N PHE A 30 -8.59 -5.97 3.30
CA PHE A 30 -8.27 -6.67 2.06
C PHE A 30 -6.84 -7.21 2.06
N MET A 31 -5.89 -6.42 2.57
CA MET A 31 -4.48 -6.81 2.69
C MET A 31 -4.33 -8.14 3.43
N ARG A 32 -4.97 -8.29 4.60
CA ARG A 32 -4.92 -9.53 5.40
C ARG A 32 -5.41 -10.75 4.61
N ARG A 33 -6.45 -10.58 3.79
CA ARG A 33 -6.99 -11.65 2.94
C ARG A 33 -6.04 -12.00 1.80
N PHE A 34 -5.45 -11.02 1.14
CA PHE A 34 -4.58 -11.23 -0.02
C PHE A 34 -3.22 -11.79 0.37
N LEU A 35 -2.66 -11.37 1.50
CA LEU A 35 -1.44 -11.96 2.06
C LEU A 35 -1.61 -13.45 2.37
N LYS A 36 -2.77 -13.84 2.92
CA LYS A 36 -3.09 -15.26 3.10
C LYS A 36 -3.19 -16.03 1.78
N ALA A 37 -3.79 -15.43 0.75
CA ALA A 37 -3.86 -16.04 -0.58
C ALA A 37 -2.50 -16.11 -1.29
N ALA A 38 -1.58 -15.21 -0.95
CA ALA A 38 -0.21 -15.16 -1.45
C ALA A 38 0.75 -16.10 -0.72
N ASP A 39 0.26 -16.88 0.25
CA ASP A 39 1.08 -17.70 1.15
C ASP A 39 2.25 -16.91 1.75
N SER A 40 1.95 -15.69 2.22
CA SER A 40 2.97 -14.71 2.58
C SER A 40 3.75 -15.09 3.83
N ASP A 41 5.06 -14.93 3.78
CA ASP A 41 5.92 -14.89 4.97
C ASP A 41 5.90 -13.51 5.64
N LYS A 42 6.64 -13.38 6.75
CA LYS A 42 6.67 -12.13 7.51
C LYS A 42 7.29 -10.97 6.72
N GLN A 43 8.25 -11.27 5.85
CA GLN A 43 8.93 -10.26 5.05
C GLN A 43 7.97 -9.68 3.99
N LEU A 44 7.24 -10.53 3.27
CA LEU A 44 6.25 -10.10 2.29
C LEU A 44 5.13 -9.29 2.94
N GLU A 45 4.65 -9.69 4.13
CA GLU A 45 3.68 -8.90 4.89
C GLU A 45 4.18 -7.48 5.16
N LEU A 46 5.40 -7.34 5.69
CA LEU A 46 5.97 -6.04 6.06
C LEU A 46 6.22 -5.14 4.85
N VAL A 47 6.75 -5.68 3.74
CA VAL A 47 6.95 -4.91 2.50
C VAL A 47 5.62 -4.51 1.88
N SER A 48 4.60 -5.37 1.93
CA SER A 48 3.26 -5.04 1.42
C SER A 48 2.63 -3.89 2.21
N PHE A 49 2.73 -3.91 3.54
CA PHE A 49 2.24 -2.80 4.37
C PHE A 49 3.05 -1.53 4.17
N PHE A 50 4.35 -1.63 3.94
CA PHE A 50 5.18 -0.49 3.58
C PHE A 50 4.70 0.19 2.28
N MET A 51 4.48 -0.58 1.21
CA MET A 51 3.95 -0.06 -0.06
C MET A 51 2.58 0.61 0.11
N LEU A 52 1.70 -0.03 0.88
CA LEU A 52 0.36 0.50 1.15
C LEU A 52 0.43 1.83 1.93
N GLU A 53 1.28 1.93 2.96
CA GLU A 53 1.41 3.16 3.74
C GLU A 53 2.07 4.30 2.96
N LEU A 54 2.99 4.01 2.02
CA LEU A 54 3.48 5.02 1.08
C LEU A 54 2.36 5.62 0.24
N CYS A 55 1.35 4.81 -0.13
CA CYS A 55 0.22 5.31 -0.92
C CYS A 55 -0.74 6.20 -0.12
N LEU A 56 -0.85 6.00 1.21
CA LEU A 56 -1.80 6.74 2.04
C LEU A 56 -1.47 8.23 2.17
N VAL A 57 -0.20 8.60 1.98
CA VAL A 57 0.26 10.00 2.03
C VAL A 57 0.19 10.70 0.68
N GLU A 58 -0.11 9.97 -0.40
CA GLU A 58 -0.07 10.47 -1.77
C GLU A 58 -1.48 10.70 -2.31
N TYR A 59 -1.82 11.97 -2.57
CA TYR A 59 -3.17 12.37 -2.99
C TYR A 59 -3.65 11.65 -4.27
N GLN A 60 -2.74 11.42 -5.22
CA GLN A 60 -3.05 10.75 -6.49
C GLN A 60 -3.55 9.30 -6.32
N MET A 61 -3.30 8.67 -5.17
CA MET A 61 -3.72 7.31 -4.89
C MET A 61 -5.20 7.19 -4.47
N LEU A 62 -5.86 8.31 -4.16
CA LEU A 62 -7.29 8.35 -3.83
C LEU A 62 -8.19 7.90 -4.98
N LYS A 63 -7.68 7.89 -6.22
CA LYS A 63 -8.42 7.37 -7.38
C LYS A 63 -8.68 5.86 -7.32
N TYR A 64 -7.91 5.12 -6.51
CA TYR A 64 -8.03 3.67 -6.40
C TYR A 64 -8.91 3.23 -5.24
N ARG A 65 -9.67 2.16 -5.47
CA ARG A 65 -10.46 1.51 -4.43
C ARG A 65 -9.55 0.81 -3.41
N PRO A 66 -9.96 0.71 -2.14
CA PRO A 66 -9.18 0.05 -1.08
C PRO A 66 -8.70 -1.37 -1.42
N SER A 67 -9.54 -2.17 -2.10
CA SER A 67 -9.18 -3.53 -2.51
C SER A 67 -8.09 -3.56 -3.59
N LEU A 68 -8.11 -2.62 -4.54
CA LEU A 68 -7.09 -2.53 -5.58
C LEU A 68 -5.75 -2.09 -4.98
N LEU A 69 -5.75 -1.09 -4.09
CA LEU A 69 -4.55 -0.67 -3.36
C LEU A 69 -3.92 -1.83 -2.59
N ALA A 70 -4.72 -2.63 -1.90
CA ALA A 70 -4.21 -3.78 -1.15
C ALA A 70 -3.63 -4.85 -2.08
N ALA A 71 -4.31 -5.19 -3.18
CA ALA A 71 -3.83 -6.19 -4.14
C ALA A 71 -2.53 -5.73 -4.85
N ALA A 72 -2.49 -4.47 -5.31
CA ALA A 72 -1.33 -3.88 -5.95
C ALA A 72 -0.13 -3.80 -4.99
N ALA A 73 -0.36 -3.51 -3.70
CA ALA A 73 0.71 -3.51 -2.71
C ALA A 73 1.33 -4.90 -2.50
N VAL A 74 0.50 -5.96 -2.42
CA VAL A 74 1.00 -7.35 -2.34
C VAL A 74 1.75 -7.72 -3.62
N TYR A 75 1.19 -7.42 -4.79
CA TYR A 75 1.81 -7.70 -6.08
C TYR A 75 3.17 -6.99 -6.22
N THR A 76 3.23 -5.70 -5.88
CA THR A 76 4.46 -4.89 -5.93
C THR A 76 5.51 -5.44 -4.97
N ALA A 77 5.11 -5.86 -3.76
CA ALA A 77 6.00 -6.45 -2.78
C ALA A 77 6.55 -7.82 -3.23
N GLN A 78 5.70 -8.68 -3.82
CA GLN A 78 6.13 -9.94 -4.44
C GLN A 78 7.15 -9.69 -5.55
N CYS A 79 6.90 -8.71 -6.42
CA CYS A 79 7.81 -8.31 -7.49
C CYS A 79 9.16 -7.79 -6.94
N ALA A 80 9.12 -6.97 -5.89
CA ALA A 80 10.32 -6.41 -5.28
C ALA A 80 11.17 -7.47 -4.56
N LEU A 81 10.56 -8.47 -3.93
CA LEU A 81 11.26 -9.55 -3.23
C LEU A 81 11.78 -10.62 -4.19
N ASN A 82 10.94 -11.06 -5.14
CA ASN A 82 11.28 -12.15 -6.07
C ASN A 82 12.10 -11.68 -7.28
N ARG A 83 12.20 -10.36 -7.51
CA ARG A 83 12.89 -9.76 -8.66
C ARG A 83 12.34 -10.20 -10.02
N CYS A 84 11.06 -10.54 -10.08
CA CYS A 84 10.36 -10.94 -11.30
C CYS A 84 8.86 -10.63 -11.19
N LEU A 85 8.15 -10.66 -12.32
CA LEU A 85 6.69 -10.60 -12.33
C LEU A 85 6.14 -11.83 -11.60
N HIS A 86 5.46 -11.61 -10.48
CA HIS A 86 4.94 -12.69 -9.66
C HIS A 86 3.51 -12.39 -9.20
N TRP A 87 2.54 -12.97 -9.90
CA TRP A 87 1.14 -12.96 -9.50
C TRP A 87 0.51 -14.33 -9.75
N THR A 88 0.27 -15.09 -8.68
CA THR A 88 -0.23 -16.46 -8.81
C THR A 88 -1.71 -16.50 -9.17
N ARG A 89 -2.15 -17.62 -9.75
CA ARG A 89 -3.57 -17.85 -10.04
C ARG A 89 -4.44 -17.79 -8.78
N ILE A 90 -3.90 -18.19 -7.63
CA ILE A 90 -4.57 -18.12 -6.33
C ILE A 90 -4.77 -16.66 -5.92
N CYS A 91 -3.73 -15.83 -6.01
CA CYS A 91 -3.83 -14.38 -5.76
C CYS A 91 -4.89 -13.73 -6.66
N GLN A 92 -4.88 -14.02 -7.96
CA GLN A 92 -5.89 -13.53 -8.91
C GLN A 92 -7.31 -14.01 -8.54
N LEU A 93 -7.49 -15.28 -8.18
CA LEU A 93 -8.79 -15.83 -7.82
C LEU A 93 -9.39 -15.15 -6.58
N HIS A 94 -8.57 -14.92 -5.55
CA HIS A 94 -9.03 -14.33 -4.29
C HIS A 94 -9.18 -12.81 -4.34
N SER A 95 -8.37 -12.12 -5.16
CA SER A 95 -8.44 -10.66 -5.34
C SER A 95 -9.41 -10.22 -6.43
N ARG A 96 -9.67 -11.10 -7.42
CA ARG A 96 -10.37 -10.80 -8.67
C ARG A 96 -9.66 -9.81 -9.59
N TYR A 97 -8.37 -9.54 -9.35
CA TYR A 97 -7.55 -8.66 -10.19
C TYR A 97 -6.46 -9.44 -10.94
N THR A 98 -6.32 -9.15 -12.23
CA THR A 98 -5.17 -9.59 -13.06
C THR A 98 -3.94 -8.74 -12.75
N SER A 99 -2.74 -9.22 -13.12
CA SER A 99 -1.50 -8.42 -13.04
C SER A 99 -1.64 -7.08 -13.79
N ASP A 100 -2.28 -7.11 -14.96
CA ASP A 100 -2.40 -5.93 -15.83
C ASP A 100 -3.28 -4.85 -15.20
N GLN A 101 -4.35 -5.25 -14.52
CA GLN A 101 -5.20 -4.34 -13.75
C GLN A 101 -4.49 -3.72 -12.54
N LEU A 102 -3.45 -4.36 -12.02
CA LEU A 102 -2.66 -3.87 -10.88
C LEU A 102 -1.48 -3.01 -11.34
N LEU A 103 -1.04 -3.16 -12.59
CA LEU A 103 0.23 -2.63 -13.08
C LEU A 103 0.34 -1.11 -12.95
N GLU A 104 -0.71 -0.35 -13.31
CA GLU A 104 -0.70 1.12 -13.20
C GLU A 104 -0.49 1.58 -11.74
N CYS A 105 -1.20 0.95 -10.80
CA CYS A 105 -1.09 1.24 -9.38
C CYS A 105 0.30 0.85 -8.84
N SER A 106 0.80 -0.31 -9.26
CA SER A 106 2.13 -0.81 -8.89
C SER A 106 3.27 0.07 -9.42
N ARG A 107 3.17 0.59 -10.65
CA ARG A 107 4.16 1.53 -11.20
C ARG A 107 4.29 2.77 -10.32
N MET A 108 3.18 3.34 -9.87
CA MET A 108 3.23 4.46 -8.92
C MET A 108 3.80 4.07 -7.55
N MET A 109 3.47 2.88 -7.03
CA MET A 109 4.07 2.38 -5.79
C MET A 109 5.59 2.26 -5.89
N VAL A 110 6.11 1.81 -7.03
CA VAL A 110 7.56 1.74 -7.28
C VAL A 110 8.19 3.13 -7.32
N ASP A 111 7.56 4.11 -7.98
CA ASP A 111 8.03 5.51 -8.01
C ASP A 111 8.09 6.12 -6.59
N PHE A 112 7.06 5.90 -5.77
CA PHE A 112 7.06 6.35 -4.38
C PHE A 112 8.14 5.66 -3.56
N HIS A 113 8.33 4.35 -3.76
CA HIS A 113 9.35 3.60 -3.06
C HIS A 113 10.76 4.14 -3.35
N GLN A 114 11.07 4.45 -4.62
CA GLN A 114 12.35 5.09 -4.97
C GLN A 114 12.56 6.42 -4.25
N LYS A 115 11.50 7.21 -4.08
CA LYS A 115 11.55 8.55 -3.48
C LYS A 115 11.37 8.55 -1.96
N ALA A 116 11.01 7.42 -1.35
CA ALA A 116 10.57 7.31 0.04
C ALA A 116 11.59 7.85 1.06
N GLY A 117 12.89 7.70 0.80
CA GLY A 117 13.97 8.20 1.66
C GLY A 117 14.32 9.67 1.47
N ASN A 118 13.99 10.25 0.31
CA ASN A 118 14.47 11.58 -0.13
C ASN A 118 13.35 12.63 -0.21
N GLY A 119 12.09 12.23 -0.05
CA GLY A 119 10.94 13.13 -0.11
C GLY A 119 10.78 14.03 1.12
N LYS A 120 9.80 14.94 1.07
CA LYS A 120 9.43 15.80 2.21
C LYS A 120 8.83 14.99 3.37
N LEU A 121 8.06 13.94 3.06
CA LEU A 121 7.36 13.09 4.02
C LEU A 121 8.07 11.74 4.18
N THR A 122 9.06 11.66 5.08
CA THR A 122 9.87 10.44 5.28
C THR A 122 9.40 9.55 6.45
N GLY A 123 8.26 9.88 7.07
CA GLY A 123 7.78 9.18 8.29
C GLY A 123 7.59 7.67 8.08
N VAL A 124 6.96 7.28 6.96
CA VAL A 124 6.75 5.87 6.60
C VAL A 124 8.10 5.18 6.36
N HIS A 125 8.99 5.78 5.57
CA HIS A 125 10.32 5.21 5.31
C HIS A 125 11.12 4.99 6.61
N ARG A 126 11.14 5.98 7.51
CA ARG A 126 11.81 5.88 8.82
C ARG A 126 11.23 4.75 9.67
N LYS A 127 9.90 4.63 9.74
CA LYS A 127 9.22 3.53 10.45
C LYS A 127 9.68 2.16 9.95
N TYR A 128 9.63 1.95 8.63
CA TYR A 128 9.96 0.67 8.00
C TYR A 128 11.46 0.41 7.84
N THR A 129 12.33 1.36 8.18
CA THR A 129 13.78 1.15 8.29
C THR A 129 14.16 0.44 9.60
N THR A 130 13.30 0.50 10.62
CA THR A 130 13.59 -0.09 11.95
C THR A 130 13.49 -1.62 11.96
N PHE A 131 14.22 -2.27 12.87
CA PHE A 131 14.19 -3.73 13.05
C PHE A 131 12.79 -4.27 13.41
N LYS A 132 11.98 -3.48 14.12
CA LYS A 132 10.58 -3.84 14.44
C LYS A 132 9.75 -4.14 13.17
N PHE A 133 10.09 -3.50 12.06
CA PHE A 133 9.44 -3.67 10.76
C PHE A 133 10.34 -4.40 9.76
N GLY A 134 11.27 -5.24 10.24
CA GLY A 134 12.10 -6.10 9.41
C GLY A 134 13.03 -5.36 8.44
N CYS A 135 13.27 -4.06 8.67
CA CYS A 135 13.97 -3.19 7.73
C CYS A 135 13.35 -3.22 6.30
N ALA A 136 12.03 -3.40 6.18
CA ALA A 136 11.35 -3.55 4.89
C ALA A 136 11.64 -2.42 3.89
N ALA A 137 11.89 -1.19 4.36
CA ALA A 137 12.26 -0.06 3.52
C ALA A 137 13.63 -0.21 2.80
N LYS A 138 14.47 -1.17 3.22
CA LYS A 138 15.77 -1.46 2.57
C LYS A 138 15.65 -2.38 1.35
N VAL A 139 14.47 -2.94 1.08
CA VAL A 139 14.24 -3.76 -0.11
C VAL A 139 14.38 -2.88 -1.34
N GLN A 140 15.14 -3.30 -2.35
CA GLN A 140 15.26 -2.48 -3.57
C GLN A 140 13.92 -2.40 -4.31
N PRO A 141 13.52 -1.25 -4.85
CA PRO A 141 12.31 -1.11 -5.66
C PRO A 141 12.29 -2.05 -6.87
N ALA A 142 11.11 -2.47 -7.30
CA ALA A 142 10.91 -3.33 -8.48
C ALA A 142 10.96 -2.49 -9.78
N LEU A 143 12.15 -1.97 -10.13
CA LEU A 143 12.32 -1.01 -11.23
C LEU A 143 11.88 -1.53 -12.59
N PHE A 144 12.01 -2.82 -12.84
CA PHE A 144 11.55 -3.48 -14.07
C PHE A 144 10.03 -3.30 -14.32
N LEU A 145 9.23 -3.00 -13.29
CA LEU A 145 7.81 -2.69 -13.49
C LEU A 145 7.60 -1.34 -14.20
N LEU A 146 8.58 -0.44 -14.17
CA LEU A 146 8.54 0.86 -14.82
C LEU A 146 8.94 0.79 -16.30
N GLU A 147 9.66 -0.25 -16.70
CA GLU A 147 10.03 -0.49 -18.09
C GLU A 147 8.73 -0.73 -18.86
N THR A 148 8.39 0.19 -19.75
CA THR A 148 7.36 -0.03 -20.77
C THR A 148 7.91 -1.06 -21.75
N GLU A 149 7.09 -2.02 -22.16
CA GLU A 149 7.36 -2.80 -23.38
C GLU A 149 7.33 -1.83 -24.57
N GLU A 150 8.40 -1.05 -24.77
CA GLU A 150 8.75 -0.47 -26.06
C GLU A 150 9.57 -1.51 -26.82
N THR A 151 8.95 -2.59 -27.28
CA THR A 151 9.52 -3.41 -28.34
C THR A 151 8.43 -4.10 -29.15
N THR A 152 8.42 -3.72 -30.45
CA THR A 152 7.79 -4.31 -31.65
C THR A 152 6.29 -4.17 -31.87
#